data_AF-A0A7V8Z1V4-F1
#
_entry.id   AF-A0A7V8Z1V4-F1
#
_cell.length_a   1.000
_cell.length_b   1.000
_cell.length_c   1.000
_cell.angle_alpha   90.00
_cell.angle_beta   90.00
_cell.angle_gamma   90.00
#
_symmetry.space_group_name_H-M   'P 1'
#
loop_
_entity.id
_entity.type
_entity.pdbx_description
1 polymer ?
#
loop_
_entity_poly.entity_id
_entity_poly.type
_entity_poly.pdbx_seq_one_letter_code
_entity_poly.pdbx_strand_id
1 'polypeptide(L)'
;MSDTPQPAQRPVILVAVADGGRGSQVGEELRRRYAADYDVRIVNDVVEAAAVMDEVKRGGGMTALLLADDATPLPSGLTIFAEGRRSFPDLRRGLLVEWGAWSDPVASDIVLRMMATGQIDYYVLRPWRSPDEYFHRTVTEFLMEWERAVDRRPREVTVIAEPGSTRAHELRSMLARSGVPHAFRPTGSSDASALLAELGEPAAEVPLLVLHDGRVLRDPTNAEVTRAYGMPTSLPEGAEVDVVVVGAGPAGLSAAVYASSEGLATVVVERDAIGGQAGSSSLIRNYLGFSRGIGGAELIQRAYQQAWVFGTRFALTREAVGLS
;
A
#
# COMPACT_ATOMS: atom_id res chain seq x y z
N MET A 1 24.54 2.95 -34.16
CA MET A 1 23.78 4.03 -33.49
C MET A 1 23.49 3.52 -32.09
N SER A 2 24.22 4.03 -31.11
CA SER A 2 24.16 3.57 -29.72
C SER A 2 22.88 4.07 -29.08
N ASP A 3 21.98 3.16 -28.76
CA ASP A 3 20.74 3.43 -28.03
C ASP A 3 21.10 3.66 -26.56
N THR A 4 21.27 4.93 -26.19
CA THR A 4 21.50 5.31 -24.79
C THR A 4 20.13 5.39 -24.14
N PRO A 5 19.82 4.61 -23.09
CA PRO A 5 18.51 4.66 -22.45
C PRO A 5 18.27 6.09 -21.96
N GLN A 6 17.19 6.70 -22.47
CA GLN A 6 16.76 8.03 -22.07
C GLN A 6 16.47 8.01 -20.56
N PRO A 7 16.99 8.96 -19.76
CA PRO A 7 16.76 8.98 -18.33
C PRO A 7 15.25 8.99 -18.07
N ALA A 8 14.79 8.10 -17.19
CA ALA A 8 13.38 8.03 -16.82
C ALA A 8 12.91 9.41 -16.35
N GLN A 9 11.86 9.94 -16.98
CA GLN A 9 11.32 11.25 -16.62
C GLN A 9 10.78 11.18 -15.18
N ARG A 10 11.21 12.11 -14.33
CA ARG A 10 10.76 12.18 -12.93
C ARG A 10 9.23 12.40 -12.90
N PRO A 11 8.49 11.68 -12.05
CA PRO A 11 7.06 11.90 -11.89
C PRO A 11 6.76 13.33 -11.41
N VAL A 12 5.65 13.89 -11.87
CA VAL A 12 5.26 15.27 -11.58
C VAL A 12 4.45 15.35 -10.28
N ILE A 13 4.78 16.31 -9.43
CA ILE A 13 3.89 16.82 -8.37
C ILE A 13 3.38 18.18 -8.84
N LEU A 14 2.08 18.28 -9.12
CA LEU A 14 1.43 19.49 -9.63
C LEU A 14 0.61 20.17 -8.54
N VAL A 15 0.81 21.46 -8.38
CA VAL A 15 0.10 22.31 -7.42
C VAL A 15 -0.59 23.44 -8.16
N ALA A 16 -1.91 23.56 -8.03
CA ALA A 16 -2.72 24.61 -8.63
C ALA A 16 -3.39 25.44 -7.53
N VAL A 17 -2.88 26.63 -7.26
CA VAL A 17 -3.36 27.46 -6.16
C VAL A 17 -3.50 28.91 -6.63
N ALA A 18 -4.69 29.49 -6.41
CA ALA A 18 -4.96 30.89 -6.75
C ALA A 18 -3.92 31.84 -6.13
N ASP A 19 -3.31 32.68 -6.96
CA ASP A 19 -2.15 33.50 -6.61
C ASP A 19 -2.50 34.55 -5.54
N GLY A 20 -1.57 34.73 -4.60
CA GLY A 20 -1.75 35.49 -3.35
C GLY A 20 -0.72 35.13 -2.27
N GLY A 21 0.45 34.62 -2.66
CA GLY A 21 1.51 34.12 -1.76
C GLY A 21 1.24 32.73 -1.14
N ARG A 22 -0.03 32.30 -1.09
CA ARG A 22 -0.44 31.01 -0.50
C ARG A 22 0.03 29.79 -1.32
N GLY A 23 0.11 29.91 -2.65
CA GLY A 23 0.67 28.88 -3.52
C GLY A 23 2.19 28.75 -3.37
N SER A 24 2.87 29.87 -3.08
CA SER A 24 4.34 29.89 -2.86
C SER A 24 4.73 29.02 -1.67
N GLN A 25 4.01 29.11 -0.55
CA GLN A 25 4.32 28.34 0.65
C GLN A 25 4.20 26.82 0.43
N VAL A 26 3.11 26.37 -0.21
CA VAL A 26 2.92 24.94 -0.57
C VAL A 26 4.06 24.49 -1.50
N GLY A 27 4.37 25.32 -2.50
CA GLY A 27 5.41 25.04 -3.46
C GLY A 27 6.81 24.96 -2.85
N GLU A 28 7.15 25.85 -1.94
CA GLU A 28 8.43 25.88 -1.23
C GLU A 28 8.64 24.65 -0.35
N GLU A 29 7.63 24.26 0.44
CA GLU A 29 7.70 23.03 1.25
C GLU A 29 7.94 21.81 0.34
N LEU A 30 7.18 21.69 -0.76
CA LEU A 30 7.31 20.55 -1.67
C LEU A 30 8.67 20.52 -2.38
N ARG A 31 9.14 21.65 -2.93
CA ARG A 31 10.44 21.71 -3.61
C ARG A 31 11.58 21.36 -2.65
N ARG A 32 11.52 21.84 -1.41
CA ARG A 32 12.57 21.60 -0.40
C ARG A 32 12.80 20.11 -0.15
N ARG A 33 11.74 19.28 -0.13
CA ARG A 33 11.83 17.86 0.25
C ARG A 33 11.79 16.89 -0.94
N TYR A 34 11.13 17.25 -2.04
CA TYR A 34 10.80 16.29 -3.11
C TYR A 34 11.43 16.62 -4.47
N ALA A 35 12.04 17.79 -4.66
CA ALA A 35 12.57 18.20 -5.97
C ALA A 35 13.76 17.37 -6.47
N ALA A 36 14.34 16.49 -5.65
CA ALA A 36 15.34 15.53 -6.10
C ALA A 36 14.70 14.42 -6.94
N ASP A 37 13.61 13.84 -6.43
CA ASP A 37 12.97 12.65 -7.02
C ASP A 37 11.77 12.98 -7.91
N TYR A 38 11.15 14.15 -7.72
CA TYR A 38 9.94 14.59 -8.43
C TYR A 38 10.15 15.92 -9.15
N ASP A 39 9.43 16.09 -10.25
CA ASP A 39 9.30 17.38 -10.93
C ASP A 39 8.14 18.18 -10.30
N VAL A 40 8.47 19.12 -9.40
CA VAL A 40 7.47 19.92 -8.66
C VAL A 40 7.09 21.16 -9.47
N ARG A 41 5.87 21.15 -10.02
CA ARG A 41 5.30 22.25 -10.83
C ARG A 41 4.21 22.98 -10.04
N ILE A 42 4.32 24.29 -9.95
CA ILE A 42 3.30 25.15 -9.31
C ILE A 42 2.76 26.10 -10.37
N VAL A 43 1.44 26.18 -10.43
CA VAL A 43 0.67 27.03 -11.34
C VAL A 43 -0.38 27.80 -10.55
N ASN A 44 -0.89 28.88 -11.13
CA ASN A 44 -1.73 29.83 -10.40
C ASN A 44 -3.22 29.51 -10.49
N ASP A 45 -3.62 28.61 -11.39
CA ASP A 45 -5.01 28.19 -11.52
C ASP A 45 -5.15 26.79 -12.11
N VAL A 46 -6.39 26.31 -12.13
CA VAL A 46 -6.74 24.99 -12.62
C VAL A 46 -6.65 24.85 -14.14
N VAL A 47 -6.73 25.94 -14.90
CA VAL A 47 -6.61 25.93 -16.37
C VAL A 47 -5.16 25.71 -16.78
N GLU A 48 -4.23 26.42 -16.16
CA GLU A 48 -2.79 26.19 -16.29
C GLU A 48 -2.42 24.76 -15.87
N ALA A 49 -3.02 24.26 -14.78
CA ALA A 49 -2.79 22.89 -14.32
C ALA A 49 -3.21 21.85 -15.36
N ALA A 50 -4.35 22.06 -16.02
CA ALA A 50 -4.81 21.18 -17.09
C ALA A 50 -3.83 21.18 -18.27
N ALA A 51 -3.32 22.35 -18.67
CA ALA A 51 -2.33 22.48 -19.74
C ALA A 51 -1.02 21.74 -19.40
N VAL A 52 -0.56 21.82 -18.16
CA VAL A 52 0.62 21.09 -17.67
C VAL A 52 0.38 19.58 -17.71
N MET A 53 -0.78 19.08 -17.27
CA MET A 53 -1.11 17.65 -17.34
C MET A 53 -1.13 17.13 -18.77
N ASP A 54 -1.66 17.92 -19.71
CA ASP A 54 -1.66 17.57 -21.14
C ASP A 54 -0.25 17.54 -21.74
N GLU A 55 0.62 18.46 -21.32
CA GLU A 55 2.05 18.43 -21.67
C GLU A 55 2.74 17.16 -21.16
N VAL A 56 2.58 16.83 -19.87
CA VAL A 56 3.17 15.64 -19.26
C VAL A 56 2.68 14.37 -19.97
N LYS A 57 1.38 14.29 -20.26
CA LYS A 57 0.77 13.16 -20.96
C LYS A 57 1.32 13.00 -22.38
N ARG A 58 1.44 14.09 -23.15
CA ARG A 58 2.05 14.06 -24.50
C ARG A 58 3.51 13.65 -24.47
N GLY A 59 4.23 13.98 -23.39
CA GLY A 59 5.61 13.56 -23.17
C GLY A 59 5.79 12.11 -22.71
N GLY A 60 4.70 11.37 -22.47
CA GLY A 60 4.76 10.01 -21.90
C GLY A 60 5.17 9.97 -20.43
N GLY A 61 5.10 11.11 -19.73
CA GLY A 61 5.43 11.23 -18.31
C GLY A 61 4.30 10.76 -17.40
N MET A 62 4.57 10.75 -16.10
CA MET A 62 3.59 10.40 -15.06
C MET A 62 3.36 11.60 -14.14
N THR A 63 2.12 11.77 -13.68
CA THR A 63 1.79 12.69 -12.59
C THR A 63 1.49 11.86 -11.34
N ALA A 64 2.24 12.11 -10.27
CA ALA A 64 2.12 11.38 -9.01
C ALA A 64 1.05 11.97 -8.10
N LEU A 65 1.04 13.30 -7.97
CA LEU A 65 0.16 14.03 -7.08
C LEU A 65 -0.32 15.33 -7.72
N LEU A 66 -1.62 15.59 -7.62
CA LEU A 66 -2.27 16.87 -7.93
C LEU A 66 -2.82 17.44 -6.63
N LEU A 67 -2.37 18.63 -6.26
CA LEU A 67 -2.93 19.43 -5.18
C LEU A 67 -3.58 20.67 -5.78
N ALA A 68 -4.86 20.93 -5.50
CA ALA A 68 -5.50 22.16 -5.91
C ALA A 68 -6.42 22.69 -4.82
N ASP A 69 -6.64 24.00 -4.77
CA ASP A 69 -7.58 24.65 -3.84
C ASP A 69 -8.92 25.02 -4.48
N ASP A 70 -9.03 24.86 -5.79
CA ASP A 70 -10.21 25.19 -6.58
C ASP A 70 -10.79 23.93 -7.24
N ALA A 71 -12.10 23.76 -7.10
CA ALA A 71 -12.89 22.69 -7.69
C ALA A 71 -13.82 23.19 -8.80
N THR A 72 -13.63 24.43 -9.26
CA THR A 72 -14.41 25.03 -10.34
C THR A 72 -14.25 24.21 -11.63
N PRO A 73 -15.34 23.95 -12.39
CA PRO A 73 -15.25 23.26 -13.66
C PRO A 73 -14.38 24.01 -14.68
N LEU A 74 -13.52 23.25 -15.37
CA LEU A 74 -12.78 23.67 -16.54
C LEU A 74 -13.73 23.91 -17.72
N PRO A 75 -13.26 24.52 -18.84
CA PRO A 75 -14.06 24.63 -20.07
C PRO A 75 -14.57 23.30 -20.62
N SER A 76 -13.95 22.17 -20.27
CA SER A 76 -14.42 20.82 -20.59
C SER A 76 -15.68 20.40 -19.82
N GLY A 77 -16.10 21.16 -18.81
CA GLY A 77 -17.19 20.84 -17.88
C GLY A 77 -16.77 19.92 -16.72
N LEU A 78 -15.52 19.45 -16.70
CA LEU A 78 -14.96 18.63 -15.62
C LEU A 78 -14.16 19.49 -14.64
N THR A 79 -14.10 19.09 -13.37
CA THR A 79 -13.13 19.68 -12.44
C THR A 79 -11.71 19.23 -12.79
N ILE A 80 -10.70 19.98 -12.34
CA ILE A 80 -9.29 19.58 -12.54
C ILE A 80 -8.98 18.19 -12.01
N PHE A 81 -9.65 17.77 -10.94
CA PHE A 81 -9.47 16.47 -10.34
C PHE A 81 -10.07 15.34 -11.19
N ALA A 82 -11.27 15.57 -11.74
CA ALA A 82 -11.91 14.64 -12.67
C ALA A 82 -11.10 14.52 -13.98
N GLU A 83 -10.59 15.63 -14.49
CA GLU A 83 -9.69 15.68 -15.64
C GLU A 83 -8.38 14.92 -15.35
N GLY A 84 -7.77 15.16 -14.19
CA GLY A 84 -6.58 14.45 -13.73
C GLY A 84 -6.78 12.94 -13.65
N ARG A 85 -7.91 12.48 -13.09
CA ARG A 85 -8.27 11.04 -13.06
C ARG A 85 -8.41 10.43 -14.46
N ARG A 86 -9.01 11.18 -15.39
CA ARG A 86 -9.19 10.75 -16.79
C ARG A 86 -7.86 10.60 -17.51
N SER A 87 -6.91 11.50 -17.23
CA SER A 87 -5.60 11.51 -17.88
C SER A 87 -4.58 10.59 -17.23
N PHE A 88 -4.62 10.45 -15.91
CA PHE A 88 -3.73 9.63 -15.10
C PHE A 88 -4.56 8.84 -14.07
N PRO A 89 -4.92 7.58 -14.35
CA PRO A 89 -5.79 6.79 -13.47
C PRO A 89 -5.25 6.61 -12.05
N ASP A 90 -3.93 6.44 -11.90
CA ASP A 90 -3.25 6.18 -10.63
C ASP A 90 -2.85 7.47 -9.88
N LEU A 91 -3.03 8.64 -10.49
CA LEU A 91 -2.75 9.95 -9.88
C LEU A 91 -3.53 10.12 -8.58
N ARG A 92 -2.81 10.61 -7.57
CA ARG A 92 -3.40 11.05 -6.31
C ARG A 92 -3.85 12.49 -6.38
N ARG A 93 -4.98 12.78 -5.76
CA ARG A 93 -5.72 14.04 -5.88
C ARG A 93 -6.08 14.55 -4.49
N GLY A 94 -5.51 15.69 -4.13
CA GLY A 94 -5.71 16.36 -2.85
C GLY A 94 -6.37 17.73 -2.99
N LEU A 95 -7.51 17.97 -2.33
CA LEU A 95 -8.07 19.32 -2.19
C LEU A 95 -7.36 20.05 -1.04
N LEU A 96 -6.70 21.16 -1.33
CA LEU A 96 -6.06 22.01 -0.33
C LEU A 96 -7.10 22.78 0.46
N VAL A 97 -7.08 22.65 1.79
CA VAL A 97 -8.01 23.32 2.69
C VAL A 97 -7.25 23.98 3.84
N GLU A 98 -7.87 25.00 4.44
CA GLU A 98 -7.34 25.67 5.63
C GLU A 98 -7.60 24.85 6.89
N TRP A 99 -6.79 25.08 7.93
CA TRP A 99 -7.09 24.53 9.25
C TRP A 99 -8.45 25.08 9.74
N GLY A 100 -9.32 24.20 10.23
CA GLY A 100 -10.67 24.57 10.65
C GLY A 100 -11.73 24.57 9.54
N ALA A 101 -11.39 24.19 8.29
CA ALA A 101 -12.36 24.06 7.20
C ALA A 101 -13.55 23.14 7.54
N TRP A 102 -13.38 22.20 8.47
CA TRP A 102 -14.44 21.30 8.94
C TRP A 102 -15.51 21.98 9.81
N SER A 103 -15.24 23.20 10.29
CA SER A 103 -16.21 24.03 10.99
C SER A 103 -17.02 24.93 10.05
N ASP A 104 -16.62 25.03 8.77
CA ASP A 104 -17.39 25.69 7.72
C ASP A 104 -18.29 24.64 7.01
N PRO A 105 -19.62 24.78 7.08
CA PRO A 105 -20.54 23.86 6.40
C PRO A 105 -20.33 23.80 4.88
N VAL A 106 -19.93 24.91 4.24
CA VAL A 106 -19.76 24.96 2.78
C VAL A 106 -18.50 24.20 2.36
N ALA A 107 -17.36 24.50 2.98
CA ALA A 107 -16.13 23.75 2.73
C ALA A 107 -16.29 22.24 3.05
N SER A 108 -17.00 21.92 4.13
CA SER A 108 -17.29 20.53 4.51
C SER A 108 -18.13 19.80 3.46
N ASP A 109 -19.19 20.41 2.93
CA ASP A 109 -20.00 19.82 1.85
C ASP A 109 -19.17 19.55 0.60
N ILE A 110 -18.32 20.51 0.21
CA ILE A 110 -17.44 20.37 -0.95
C ILE A 110 -16.49 19.18 -0.78
N VAL A 111 -15.77 19.11 0.35
CA VAL A 111 -14.84 18.01 0.64
C VAL A 111 -15.57 16.66 0.60
N LEU A 112 -16.69 16.54 1.32
CA LEU A 112 -17.45 15.30 1.42
C LEU A 112 -17.99 14.87 0.06
N ARG A 113 -18.56 15.79 -0.71
CA ARG A 113 -19.09 15.52 -2.06
C ARG A 113 -17.98 15.08 -3.01
N MET A 114 -16.83 15.74 -2.99
CA MET A 114 -15.71 15.41 -3.88
C MET A 114 -15.08 14.07 -3.52
N MET A 115 -14.99 13.73 -2.23
CA MET A 115 -14.57 12.39 -1.79
C MET A 115 -15.59 11.32 -2.20
N ALA A 116 -16.88 11.57 -1.98
CA ALA A 116 -17.96 10.63 -2.31
C ALA A 116 -18.05 10.34 -3.81
N THR A 117 -17.79 11.35 -4.64
CA THR A 117 -17.76 11.21 -6.11
C THR A 117 -16.42 10.73 -6.66
N GLY A 118 -15.42 10.50 -5.78
CA GLY A 118 -14.09 10.03 -6.17
C GLY A 118 -13.33 11.02 -7.05
N GLN A 119 -13.61 12.32 -6.89
CA GLN A 119 -12.84 13.39 -7.51
C GLN A 119 -11.53 13.58 -6.75
N ILE A 120 -11.55 13.60 -5.42
CA ILE A 120 -10.33 13.63 -4.59
C ILE A 120 -10.21 12.34 -3.81
N ASP A 121 -8.97 11.91 -3.52
CA ASP A 121 -8.78 10.78 -2.60
C ASP A 121 -8.82 11.28 -1.14
N TYR A 122 -8.34 12.50 -0.87
CA TYR A 122 -8.48 13.16 0.42
C TYR A 122 -8.29 14.68 0.35
N TYR A 123 -8.55 15.42 1.44
CA TYR A 123 -8.13 16.82 1.56
C TYR A 123 -6.71 16.93 2.14
N VAL A 124 -6.05 18.06 1.93
CA VAL A 124 -4.72 18.36 2.47
C VAL A 124 -4.78 19.68 3.19
N LEU A 125 -4.41 19.69 4.48
CA LEU A 125 -4.25 20.96 5.19
C LEU A 125 -3.07 21.71 4.59
N ARG A 126 -3.28 22.97 4.22
CA ARG A 126 -2.17 23.84 3.81
C ARG A 126 -1.12 23.93 4.93
N PRO A 127 0.17 24.06 4.58
CA PRO A 127 1.20 24.27 5.58
C PRO A 127 0.95 25.59 6.31
N TRP A 128 1.02 25.59 7.63
CA TRP A 128 0.84 26.80 8.47
C TRP A 128 2.13 27.20 9.20
N ARG A 129 3.20 26.44 9.01
CA ARG A 129 4.57 26.71 9.49
C ARG A 129 5.58 26.22 8.46
N SER A 130 6.87 26.48 8.68
CA SER A 130 7.96 25.91 7.88
C SER A 130 9.12 25.48 8.79
N PRO A 131 9.57 24.21 8.75
CA PRO A 131 8.96 23.10 8.01
C PRO A 131 7.60 22.67 8.62
N ASP A 132 6.71 22.12 7.80
CA ASP A 132 5.42 21.57 8.26
C ASP A 132 5.33 20.04 8.09
N GLU A 133 5.62 19.31 9.16
CA GLU A 133 5.58 17.85 9.15
C GLU A 133 4.16 17.26 9.01
N TYR A 134 3.10 17.99 9.38
CA TYR A 134 1.73 17.48 9.20
C TYR A 134 1.31 17.52 7.73
N PHE A 135 1.64 18.63 7.05
CA PHE A 135 1.51 18.74 5.61
C PHE A 135 2.32 17.63 4.92
N HIS A 136 3.60 17.50 5.27
CA HIS A 136 4.47 16.52 4.63
C HIS A 136 4.04 15.08 4.87
N ARG A 137 3.58 14.72 6.07
CA ARG A 137 3.02 13.38 6.33
C ARG A 137 1.92 13.03 5.34
N THR A 138 0.99 13.96 5.12
CA THR A 138 -0.14 13.78 4.20
C THR A 138 0.34 13.60 2.76
N VAL A 139 1.34 14.40 2.34
CA VAL A 139 1.96 14.29 1.02
C VAL A 139 2.67 12.94 0.85
N THR A 140 3.45 12.49 1.84
CA THR A 140 4.14 11.20 1.78
C THR A 140 3.15 10.04 1.72
N GLU A 141 2.05 10.08 2.47
CA GLU A 141 0.99 9.07 2.40
C GLU A 141 0.42 8.97 0.98
N PHE A 142 0.14 10.10 0.32
CA PHE A 142 -0.27 10.10 -1.08
C PHE A 142 0.80 9.52 -2.02
N LEU A 143 2.06 9.93 -1.89
CA LEU A 143 3.12 9.45 -2.78
C LEU A 143 3.37 7.95 -2.61
N MET A 144 3.29 7.42 -1.39
CA MET A 144 3.35 5.98 -1.12
C MET A 144 2.17 5.24 -1.76
N GLU A 145 0.95 5.79 -1.66
CA GLU A 145 -0.23 5.22 -2.31
C GLU A 145 -0.10 5.24 -3.85
N TRP A 146 0.46 6.31 -4.42
CA TRP A 146 0.74 6.41 -5.86
C TRP A 146 1.78 5.38 -6.30
N GLU A 147 2.91 5.30 -5.58
CA GLU A 147 3.99 4.36 -5.87
C GLU A 147 3.47 2.93 -5.83
N ARG A 148 2.70 2.53 -4.82
CA ARG A 148 2.06 1.20 -4.76
C ARG A 148 1.12 0.91 -5.94
N ALA A 149 0.49 1.92 -6.52
CA ALA A 149 -0.40 1.76 -7.66
C ALA A 149 0.39 1.57 -8.97
N VAL A 150 1.46 2.37 -9.16
CA VAL A 150 2.31 2.34 -10.36
C VAL A 150 3.33 1.21 -10.34
N ASP A 151 3.88 0.89 -9.17
CA ASP A 151 4.88 -0.16 -8.91
C ASP A 151 4.26 -1.57 -8.85
N ARG A 152 3.11 -1.76 -9.52
CA ARG A 152 2.62 -3.09 -9.93
C ARG A 152 3.52 -3.71 -11.03
N ARG A 153 4.83 -3.49 -10.97
CA ARG A 153 5.87 -4.32 -11.58
C ARG A 153 6.44 -5.20 -10.46
N PRO A 154 6.03 -6.46 -10.38
CA PRO A 154 6.34 -7.24 -9.20
C PRO A 154 7.76 -7.82 -9.26
N ARG A 155 8.50 -7.75 -8.15
CA ARG A 155 9.37 -8.87 -7.74
C ARG A 155 8.47 -9.91 -7.08
N GLU A 156 7.64 -10.54 -7.91
CA GLU A 156 6.61 -11.49 -7.49
C GLU A 156 7.25 -12.78 -7.00
N VAL A 157 6.67 -13.34 -5.95
CA VAL A 157 6.96 -14.72 -5.55
C VAL A 157 6.43 -15.63 -6.64
N THR A 158 7.25 -16.52 -7.16
CA THR A 158 6.84 -17.37 -8.28
C THR A 158 6.55 -18.78 -7.79
N VAL A 159 5.31 -19.25 -8.03
CA VAL A 159 4.92 -20.64 -7.83
C VAL A 159 5.08 -21.39 -9.15
N ILE A 160 5.98 -22.37 -9.20
CA ILE A 160 6.11 -23.29 -10.34
C ILE A 160 5.49 -24.62 -9.96
N ALA A 161 4.40 -25.02 -10.62
CA ALA A 161 3.75 -26.29 -10.31
C ALA A 161 2.83 -26.78 -11.42
N GLU A 162 2.35 -28.01 -11.29
CA GLU A 162 1.32 -28.56 -12.18
C GLU A 162 -0.01 -27.80 -11.98
N PRO A 163 -0.64 -27.29 -13.06
CA PRO A 163 -1.87 -26.47 -12.97
C PRO A 163 -3.03 -27.08 -12.21
N GLY A 164 -3.17 -28.42 -12.26
CA GLY A 164 -4.26 -29.16 -11.63
C GLY A 164 -3.94 -29.69 -10.23
N SER A 165 -2.74 -29.47 -9.71
CA SER A 165 -2.34 -30.06 -8.43
C SER A 165 -2.98 -29.33 -7.23
N THR A 166 -3.42 -30.10 -6.23
CA THR A 166 -3.97 -29.57 -4.98
C THR A 166 -2.97 -28.64 -4.29
N ARG A 167 -1.70 -29.03 -4.24
CA ARG A 167 -0.63 -28.23 -3.60
C ARG A 167 -0.41 -26.88 -4.28
N ALA A 168 -0.49 -26.81 -5.62
CA ALA A 168 -0.41 -25.53 -6.34
C ALA A 168 -1.55 -24.59 -5.94
N HIS A 169 -2.76 -25.13 -5.81
CA HIS A 169 -3.91 -24.34 -5.37
C HIS A 169 -3.72 -23.85 -3.93
N GLU A 170 -3.27 -24.71 -3.02
CA GLU A 170 -3.00 -24.37 -1.62
C GLU A 170 -1.95 -23.26 -1.47
N LEU A 171 -0.80 -23.37 -2.14
CA LEU A 171 0.27 -22.37 -2.09
C LEU A 171 -0.21 -21.01 -2.60
N ARG A 172 -0.87 -20.98 -3.76
CA ARG A 172 -1.42 -19.73 -4.33
C ARG A 172 -2.48 -19.11 -3.44
N SER A 173 -3.37 -19.94 -2.90
CA SER A 173 -4.42 -19.50 -2.00
C SER A 173 -3.84 -18.94 -0.69
N MET A 174 -2.80 -19.57 -0.14
CA MET A 174 -2.07 -19.07 1.02
C MET A 174 -1.39 -17.71 0.75
N LEU A 175 -0.66 -17.57 -0.36
CA LEU A 175 0.01 -16.31 -0.74
C LEU A 175 -1.00 -15.18 -0.95
N ALA A 176 -2.12 -15.47 -1.64
CA ALA A 176 -3.20 -14.53 -1.84
C ALA A 176 -3.81 -14.05 -0.50
N ARG A 177 -4.11 -14.98 0.42
CA ARG A 177 -4.65 -14.64 1.75
C ARG A 177 -3.67 -13.85 2.61
N SER A 178 -2.37 -14.09 2.42
CA SER A 178 -1.30 -13.37 3.11
C SER A 178 -0.96 -12.02 2.48
N GLY A 179 -1.66 -11.61 1.40
CA GLY A 179 -1.41 -10.36 0.69
C GLY A 179 -0.09 -10.33 -0.07
N VAL A 180 0.51 -11.49 -0.34
CA VAL A 180 1.80 -11.62 -1.04
C VAL A 180 1.57 -11.66 -2.55
N PRO A 181 2.06 -10.66 -3.32
CA PRO A 181 2.02 -10.70 -4.79
C PRO A 181 2.75 -11.95 -5.29
N HIS A 182 2.08 -12.76 -6.12
CA HIS A 182 2.68 -13.97 -6.67
C HIS A 182 2.32 -14.23 -8.13
N ALA A 183 3.29 -14.76 -8.88
CA ALA A 183 3.11 -15.32 -10.20
C ALA A 183 2.87 -16.83 -10.12
N PHE A 184 2.08 -17.37 -11.04
CA PHE A 184 1.97 -18.81 -11.25
C PHE A 184 2.54 -19.18 -12.61
N ARG A 185 3.51 -20.10 -12.63
CA ARG A 185 4.16 -20.61 -13.84
C ARG A 185 3.90 -22.11 -13.94
N PRO A 186 3.04 -22.56 -14.87
CA PRO A 186 2.81 -23.99 -15.10
C PRO A 186 4.11 -24.74 -15.41
N THR A 187 4.26 -25.93 -14.84
CA THR A 187 5.33 -26.86 -15.25
C THR A 187 5.31 -27.08 -16.76
N GLY A 188 6.48 -27.05 -17.40
CA GLY A 188 6.62 -27.20 -18.86
C GLY A 188 6.32 -25.94 -19.69
N SER A 189 5.94 -24.82 -19.07
CA SER A 189 5.87 -23.53 -19.76
C SER A 189 7.28 -23.00 -20.11
N SER A 190 7.38 -22.20 -21.18
CA SER A 190 8.63 -21.53 -21.57
C SER A 190 9.19 -20.68 -20.45
N ASP A 191 8.32 -19.96 -19.74
CA ASP A 191 8.68 -19.05 -18.65
C ASP A 191 9.17 -19.82 -17.42
N ALA A 192 8.53 -20.94 -17.07
CA ALA A 192 9.01 -21.81 -16.00
C ALA A 192 10.39 -22.40 -16.34
N SER A 193 10.56 -22.85 -17.58
CA SER A 193 11.81 -23.47 -18.05
C SER A 193 12.96 -22.46 -18.06
N ALA A 194 12.70 -21.22 -18.50
CA ALA A 194 13.68 -20.14 -18.47
C ALA A 194 14.10 -19.77 -17.04
N LEU A 195 13.14 -19.64 -16.12
CA LEU A 195 13.42 -19.35 -14.72
C LEU A 195 14.20 -20.47 -14.05
N LEU A 196 13.85 -21.74 -14.31
CA LEU A 196 14.59 -22.89 -13.79
C LEU A 196 16.02 -22.96 -14.33
N ALA A 197 16.23 -22.61 -15.60
CA ALA A 197 17.56 -22.54 -16.19
C ALA A 197 18.40 -21.41 -15.57
N GLU A 198 17.81 -20.25 -15.31
CA GLU A 198 18.47 -19.12 -14.62
C GLU A 198 18.89 -19.50 -13.19
N LEU A 199 18.06 -20.28 -12.49
CA LEU A 199 18.34 -20.82 -11.16
C LEU A 199 19.35 -21.99 -11.18
N GLY A 200 19.73 -22.49 -12.35
CA GLY A 200 20.64 -23.63 -12.51
C GLY A 200 20.02 -25.00 -12.25
N GLU A 201 18.69 -25.11 -12.23
CA GLU A 201 17.96 -26.35 -11.91
C GLU A 201 16.88 -26.71 -12.94
N PRO A 202 17.24 -27.00 -14.21
CA PRO A 202 16.27 -27.23 -15.30
C PRO A 202 15.38 -28.46 -15.12
N ALA A 203 15.72 -29.36 -14.19
CA ALA A 203 15.00 -30.61 -13.91
C ALA A 203 14.50 -30.68 -12.45
N ALA A 204 14.32 -29.53 -11.79
CA ALA A 204 13.82 -29.50 -10.42
C ALA A 204 12.41 -30.11 -10.30
N GLU A 205 12.20 -30.90 -9.26
CA GLU A 205 10.87 -31.42 -8.91
C GLU A 205 9.95 -30.28 -8.44
N VAL A 206 8.69 -30.34 -8.85
CA VAL A 206 7.65 -29.36 -8.53
C VAL A 206 6.69 -29.91 -7.47
N PRO A 207 6.04 -29.08 -6.64
CA PRO A 207 5.97 -27.62 -6.74
C PRO A 207 7.19 -26.89 -6.17
N LEU A 208 7.52 -25.75 -6.76
CA LEU A 208 8.57 -24.84 -6.30
C LEU A 208 7.99 -23.49 -5.95
N LEU A 209 8.57 -22.87 -4.94
CA LEU A 209 8.31 -21.47 -4.59
C LEU A 209 9.61 -20.68 -4.67
N VAL A 210 9.70 -19.78 -5.63
CA VAL A 210 10.84 -18.86 -5.80
C VAL A 210 10.50 -17.56 -5.11
N LEU A 211 11.25 -17.22 -4.07
CA LEU A 211 11.07 -16.00 -3.29
C LEU A 211 11.71 -14.80 -4.00
N HIS A 212 11.29 -13.59 -3.63
CA HIS A 212 11.81 -12.34 -4.20
C HIS A 212 13.31 -12.11 -3.95
N ASP A 213 13.91 -12.84 -3.00
CA ASP A 213 15.33 -12.80 -2.66
C ASP A 213 16.16 -13.89 -3.36
N GLY A 214 15.54 -14.64 -4.28
CA GLY A 214 16.18 -15.69 -5.07
C GLY A 214 16.23 -17.06 -4.38
N ARG A 215 15.81 -17.19 -3.12
CA ARG A 215 15.71 -18.51 -2.47
C ARG A 215 14.62 -19.33 -3.14
N VAL A 216 14.89 -20.63 -3.30
CA VAL A 216 13.95 -21.60 -3.87
C VAL A 216 13.56 -22.60 -2.78
N LEU A 217 12.26 -22.71 -2.52
CA LEU A 217 11.70 -23.74 -1.64
C LEU A 217 11.10 -24.86 -2.49
N ARG A 218 11.40 -26.11 -2.14
CA ARG A 218 10.96 -27.32 -2.85
C ARG A 218 9.85 -27.99 -2.05
N ASP A 219 8.71 -28.18 -2.70
CA ASP A 219 7.45 -28.64 -2.11
C ASP A 219 7.23 -28.14 -0.66
N PRO A 220 7.36 -26.82 -0.41
CA PRO A 220 7.36 -26.33 0.97
C PRO A 220 5.99 -26.53 1.58
N THR A 221 5.93 -26.89 2.85
CA THR A 221 4.74 -26.79 3.70
C THR A 221 4.36 -25.33 3.94
N ASN A 222 3.11 -25.06 4.34
CA ASN A 222 2.68 -23.69 4.67
C ASN A 222 3.53 -23.09 5.80
N ALA A 223 3.94 -23.91 6.77
CA ALA A 223 4.81 -23.47 7.87
C ALA A 223 6.21 -23.07 7.39
N GLU A 224 6.76 -23.75 6.38
CA GLU A 224 8.05 -23.41 5.78
C GLU A 224 7.96 -22.12 4.96
N VAL A 225 6.88 -21.94 4.20
CA VAL A 225 6.62 -20.67 3.49
C VAL A 225 6.57 -19.52 4.49
N THR A 226 5.76 -19.63 5.55
CA THR A 226 5.63 -18.60 6.60
C THR A 226 6.97 -18.31 7.28
N ARG A 227 7.76 -19.34 7.61
CA ARG A 227 9.09 -19.19 8.21
C ARG A 227 10.09 -18.52 7.26
N ALA A 228 9.97 -18.76 5.96
CA ALA A 228 10.84 -18.12 4.97
C ALA A 228 10.67 -16.60 4.92
N TYR A 229 9.49 -16.08 5.30
CA TYR A 229 9.21 -14.66 5.54
C TYR A 229 9.57 -14.16 6.95
N GLY A 230 10.25 -14.99 7.76
CA GLY A 230 10.67 -14.63 9.11
C GLY A 230 9.55 -14.65 10.15
N MET A 231 8.38 -15.22 9.82
CA MET A 231 7.26 -15.30 10.75
C MET A 231 7.28 -16.60 11.57
N PRO A 232 6.96 -16.55 12.88
CA PRO A 232 7.03 -17.71 13.76
C PRO A 232 5.85 -18.69 13.54
N THR A 233 6.16 -19.99 13.55
CA THR A 233 5.19 -21.09 13.32
C THR A 233 5.14 -22.11 14.47
N SER A 234 5.80 -21.80 15.57
CA SER A 234 5.83 -22.62 16.78
C SER A 234 6.05 -21.73 18.00
N LEU A 235 5.65 -22.23 19.17
CA LEU A 235 5.96 -21.60 20.45
C LEU A 235 7.18 -22.28 21.08
N PRO A 236 7.96 -21.57 21.90
CA PRO A 236 8.98 -22.18 22.74
C PRO A 236 8.34 -23.25 23.63
N GLU A 237 9.00 -24.40 23.76
CA GLU A 237 8.58 -25.48 24.64
C GLU A 237 8.66 -25.04 26.11
N GLY A 238 7.67 -25.40 26.92
CA GLY A 238 7.61 -24.98 28.34
C GLY A 238 7.25 -23.51 28.57
N ALA A 239 6.74 -22.82 27.55
CA ALA A 239 6.23 -21.47 27.67
C ALA A 239 5.04 -21.39 28.66
N GLU A 240 5.20 -20.69 29.78
CA GLU A 240 4.07 -20.23 30.58
C GLU A 240 3.34 -19.11 29.81
N VAL A 241 2.00 -19.20 29.80
CA VAL A 241 1.10 -18.33 29.02
C VAL A 241 -0.08 -17.98 29.91
N ASP A 242 -0.30 -16.69 30.13
CA ASP A 242 -1.45 -16.17 30.87
C ASP A 242 -2.70 -16.09 29.98
N VAL A 243 -2.50 -15.77 28.69
CA VAL A 243 -3.60 -15.57 27.73
C VAL A 243 -3.26 -16.23 26.40
N VAL A 244 -4.15 -17.14 25.95
CA VAL A 244 -4.13 -17.69 24.58
C VAL A 244 -5.26 -17.05 23.78
N VAL A 245 -4.90 -16.43 22.66
CA VAL A 245 -5.83 -15.88 21.69
C VAL A 245 -5.86 -16.79 20.46
N VAL A 246 -7.03 -17.30 20.10
CA VAL A 246 -7.20 -18.14 18.91
C VAL A 246 -7.75 -17.29 17.76
N GLY A 247 -6.94 -17.17 16.71
CA GLY A 247 -7.17 -16.34 15.53
C GLY A 247 -6.36 -15.03 15.56
N ALA A 248 -5.74 -14.68 14.45
CA ALA A 248 -4.96 -13.46 14.24
C ALA A 248 -5.67 -12.47 13.28
N GLY A 249 -7.00 -12.45 13.27
CA GLY A 249 -7.78 -11.37 12.67
C GLY A 249 -7.82 -10.11 13.55
N PRO A 250 -8.57 -9.05 13.16
CA PRO A 250 -8.63 -7.80 13.94
C PRO A 250 -9.02 -7.99 15.41
N ALA A 251 -9.97 -8.89 15.69
CA ALA A 251 -10.41 -9.18 17.05
C ALA A 251 -9.28 -9.79 17.89
N GLY A 252 -8.60 -10.81 17.35
CA GLY A 252 -7.52 -11.49 18.05
C GLY A 252 -6.27 -10.63 18.20
N LEU A 253 -5.88 -9.88 17.16
CA LEU A 253 -4.76 -8.93 17.26
C LEU A 253 -5.06 -7.82 18.26
N SER A 254 -6.29 -7.29 18.29
CA SER A 254 -6.69 -6.32 19.31
C SER A 254 -6.61 -6.92 20.71
N ALA A 255 -7.16 -8.11 20.93
CA ALA A 255 -7.07 -8.80 22.22
C ALA A 255 -5.61 -9.01 22.65
N ALA A 256 -4.73 -9.38 21.71
CA ALA A 256 -3.31 -9.60 21.98
C ALA A 256 -2.57 -8.31 22.36
N VAL A 257 -2.85 -7.21 21.66
CA VAL A 257 -2.33 -5.87 22.01
C VAL A 257 -2.72 -5.52 23.44
N TYR A 258 -4.00 -5.59 23.78
CA TYR A 258 -4.50 -5.20 25.11
C TYR A 258 -3.98 -6.12 26.22
N ALA A 259 -3.95 -7.43 26.00
CA ALA A 259 -3.42 -8.36 27.00
C ALA A 259 -1.92 -8.15 27.25
N SER A 260 -1.14 -8.00 26.18
CA SER A 260 0.32 -7.81 26.29
C SER A 260 0.69 -6.44 26.83
N SER A 261 -0.08 -5.39 26.54
CA SER A 261 0.17 -4.06 27.12
C SER A 261 -0.02 -4.01 28.63
N GLU A 262 -0.85 -4.90 29.19
CA GLU A 262 -1.03 -5.09 30.63
C GLU A 262 0.00 -6.06 31.24
N GLY A 263 1.02 -6.47 30.47
CA GLY A 263 2.12 -7.31 30.93
C GLY A 263 1.83 -8.82 30.98
N LEU A 264 0.70 -9.27 30.44
CA LEU A 264 0.35 -10.69 30.39
C LEU A 264 1.17 -11.43 29.33
N ALA A 265 1.68 -12.61 29.68
CA ALA A 265 2.36 -13.52 28.76
C ALA A 265 1.35 -14.05 27.72
N THR A 266 1.24 -13.35 26.60
CA THR A 266 0.19 -13.58 25.61
C THR A 266 0.71 -14.34 24.38
N VAL A 267 -0.09 -15.31 23.93
CA VAL A 267 0.14 -16.09 22.71
C VAL A 267 -1.04 -15.95 21.76
N VAL A 268 -0.75 -15.73 20.48
CA VAL A 268 -1.74 -15.82 19.39
C VAL A 268 -1.48 -17.08 18.57
N VAL A 269 -2.51 -17.91 18.42
CA VAL A 269 -2.50 -19.10 17.56
C VAL A 269 -3.37 -18.83 16.34
N GLU A 270 -2.83 -18.99 15.13
CA GLU A 270 -3.56 -18.75 13.89
C GLU A 270 -3.32 -19.91 12.91
N ARG A 271 -4.40 -20.44 12.33
CA ARG A 271 -4.36 -21.60 11.43
C ARG A 271 -3.78 -21.28 10.05
N ASP A 272 -3.91 -20.03 9.62
CA ASP A 272 -3.46 -19.55 8.32
C ASP A 272 -2.35 -18.50 8.52
N ALA A 273 -2.63 -17.26 8.10
CA ALA A 273 -1.78 -16.09 8.22
C ALA A 273 -2.51 -14.99 8.99
N ILE A 274 -1.77 -13.98 9.45
CA ILE A 274 -2.35 -12.82 10.11
C ILE A 274 -3.37 -12.12 9.20
N GLY A 275 -4.44 -11.63 9.80
CA GLY A 275 -5.35 -10.68 9.18
C GLY A 275 -6.81 -11.08 9.08
N GLY A 276 -7.10 -12.39 9.14
CA GLY A 276 -8.46 -12.90 8.97
C GLY A 276 -9.15 -12.30 7.73
N GLN A 277 -10.46 -12.01 7.83
CA GLN A 277 -11.21 -11.41 6.72
C GLN A 277 -10.84 -9.96 6.42
N ALA A 278 -10.37 -9.20 7.41
CA ALA A 278 -10.08 -7.78 7.20
C ALA A 278 -8.81 -7.57 6.37
N GLY A 279 -7.86 -8.52 6.41
CA GLY A 279 -6.60 -8.44 5.67
C GLY A 279 -6.77 -8.29 4.15
N SER A 280 -7.86 -8.80 3.58
CA SER A 280 -8.14 -8.73 2.14
C SER A 280 -8.88 -7.46 1.70
N SER A 281 -9.29 -6.60 2.64
CA SER A 281 -9.98 -5.36 2.29
C SER A 281 -9.04 -4.39 1.59
N SER A 282 -9.44 -3.88 0.43
CA SER A 282 -8.65 -2.89 -0.32
C SER A 282 -8.52 -1.58 0.44
N LEU A 283 -9.57 -1.16 1.14
CA LEU A 283 -9.60 0.05 1.96
C LEU A 283 -10.71 -0.01 3.01
N ILE A 284 -10.34 0.19 4.28
CA ILE A 284 -11.25 0.28 5.42
C ILE A 284 -11.38 1.75 5.82
N ARG A 285 -12.55 2.35 5.60
CA ARG A 285 -12.80 3.79 5.88
C ARG A 285 -13.46 4.06 7.23
N ASN A 286 -13.90 3.02 7.93
CA ASN A 286 -14.68 3.11 9.16
C ASN A 286 -13.90 2.62 10.40
N TYR A 287 -12.56 2.60 10.35
CA TYR A 287 -11.73 2.26 11.52
C TYR A 287 -11.26 3.54 12.22
N LEU A 288 -11.63 3.70 13.50
CA LEU A 288 -11.31 4.88 14.30
C LEU A 288 -9.79 5.15 14.31
N GLY A 289 -9.39 6.41 14.24
CA GLY A 289 -7.98 6.82 14.24
C GLY A 289 -7.31 6.82 12.87
N PHE A 290 -7.94 6.25 11.83
CA PHE A 290 -7.48 6.31 10.44
C PHE A 290 -8.43 7.16 9.59
N SER A 291 -8.31 8.49 9.69
CA SER A 291 -9.23 9.45 9.07
C SER A 291 -9.27 9.40 7.53
N ARG A 292 -8.21 8.88 6.89
CA ARG A 292 -8.11 8.61 5.44
C ARG A 292 -8.58 7.20 5.04
N GLY A 293 -8.97 6.40 6.02
CA GLY A 293 -9.01 4.96 5.90
C GLY A 293 -7.61 4.33 5.90
N ILE A 294 -7.58 3.00 5.87
CA ILE A 294 -6.34 2.21 5.86
C ILE A 294 -6.59 0.92 5.08
N GLY A 295 -5.59 0.45 4.32
CA GLY A 295 -5.67 -0.85 3.65
C GLY A 295 -5.79 -1.98 4.66
N GLY A 296 -6.56 -3.02 4.35
CA GLY A 296 -6.76 -4.17 5.23
C GLY A 296 -5.45 -4.81 5.68
N ALA A 297 -4.60 -5.16 4.71
CA ALA A 297 -3.27 -5.71 4.97
C ALA A 297 -2.40 -4.80 5.83
N GLU A 298 -2.45 -3.48 5.59
CA GLU A 298 -1.67 -2.50 6.35
C GLU A 298 -2.16 -2.38 7.80
N LEU A 299 -3.47 -2.36 8.02
CA LEU A 299 -4.06 -2.35 9.36
C LEU A 299 -3.61 -3.57 10.17
N ILE A 300 -3.66 -4.74 9.55
CA ILE A 300 -3.26 -6.00 10.16
C ILE A 300 -1.77 -6.02 10.47
N GLN A 301 -0.92 -5.58 9.54
CA GLN A 301 0.51 -5.52 9.74
C GLN A 301 0.87 -4.58 10.89
N ARG A 302 0.25 -3.40 10.97
CA ARG A 302 0.45 -2.46 12.08
C ARG A 302 -0.02 -3.05 13.41
N ALA A 303 -1.17 -3.70 13.45
CA ALA A 303 -1.69 -4.35 14.67
C ALA A 303 -0.79 -5.52 15.12
N TYR A 304 -0.31 -6.34 14.19
CA TYR A 304 0.67 -7.40 14.45
C TYR A 304 1.97 -6.83 15.03
N GLN A 305 2.53 -5.79 14.41
CA GLN A 305 3.75 -5.13 14.89
C GLN A 305 3.55 -4.54 16.29
N GLN A 306 2.40 -3.92 16.56
CA GLN A 306 2.08 -3.38 17.88
C GLN A 306 2.01 -4.49 18.95
N ALA A 307 1.30 -5.59 18.67
CA ALA A 307 1.23 -6.74 19.56
C ALA A 307 2.64 -7.33 19.81
N TRP A 308 3.43 -7.48 18.75
CA TRP A 308 4.80 -7.97 18.83
C TRP A 308 5.71 -7.08 19.69
N VAL A 309 5.61 -5.74 19.53
CA VAL A 309 6.36 -4.77 20.37
C VAL A 309 6.00 -4.91 21.85
N PHE A 310 4.75 -5.22 22.18
CA PHE A 310 4.32 -5.50 23.56
C PHE A 310 4.71 -6.91 24.05
N GLY A 311 5.35 -7.73 23.23
CA GLY A 311 5.81 -9.07 23.62
C GLY A 311 4.85 -10.21 23.31
N THR A 312 3.79 -9.97 22.53
CA THR A 312 2.92 -11.06 22.03
C THR A 312 3.76 -12.06 21.23
N ARG A 313 3.61 -13.35 21.58
CA ARG A 313 4.20 -14.46 20.82
C ARG A 313 3.16 -15.00 19.83
N PHE A 314 3.61 -15.42 18.64
CA PHE A 314 2.73 -15.90 17.58
C PHE A 314 3.09 -17.33 17.18
N ALA A 315 2.07 -18.15 16.98
CA ALA A 315 2.15 -19.45 16.34
C ALA A 315 1.22 -19.47 15.14
N LEU A 316 1.76 -19.09 13.99
CA LEU A 316 1.04 -19.10 12.72
C LEU A 316 1.06 -20.49 12.10
N THR A 317 0.15 -20.76 11.15
CA THR A 317 -0.04 -22.07 10.53
C THR A 317 -0.35 -23.19 11.53
N ARG A 318 -1.04 -22.87 12.63
CA ARG A 318 -1.42 -23.80 13.70
C ARG A 318 -2.91 -23.71 14.00
N GLU A 319 -3.59 -24.84 13.91
CA GLU A 319 -5.01 -24.95 14.20
C GLU A 319 -5.24 -25.41 15.65
N ALA A 320 -6.09 -24.69 16.37
CA ALA A 320 -6.54 -25.09 17.70
C ALA A 320 -7.68 -26.11 17.55
N VAL A 321 -7.49 -27.33 18.08
CA VAL A 321 -8.45 -28.44 17.93
C VAL A 321 -9.26 -28.73 19.20
N GLY A 322 -8.88 -28.16 20.34
CA GLY A 322 -9.58 -28.34 21.61
C GLY A 322 -8.89 -27.62 22.77
N LEU A 323 -9.61 -27.48 23.88
CA LEU A 323 -9.10 -27.06 25.18
C LEU A 323 -9.41 -28.21 26.16
N SER A 324 -8.39 -28.69 26.87
CA SER A 324 -8.47 -29.83 27.80
C SER A 324 -8.24 -29.37 29.23
#